data_AF-A0A938LQ37-F1
#
_entry.id   AF-A0A938LQ37-F1
#
_cell.length_a   1.000
_cell.length_b   1.000
_cell.length_c   1.000
_cell.angle_alpha   90.00
_cell.angle_beta   90.00
_cell.angle_gamma   90.00
#
_symmetry.space_group_name_H-M   'P 1'
#
loop_
_entity.id
_entity.type
_entity.pdbx_description
1 polymer ?
#
loop_
_entity_poly.entity_id
_entity_poly.type
_entity_poly.pdbx_seq_one_letter_code
_entity_poly.pdbx_strand_id
1 'polypeptide(L)'
;MARERLVRVLDWRKSDVEQRFGFKGAKFTDTNPFLTFAFGMILWLLIYGPLFLLPPHLRAHPWAKFFLDRGPTPFFTVLFFCWAMAILVVKFGKLGLQRRALGLMVVPHSQDFTLAPATAKDILDRMYGLVDDPRNFVLLNRIERALSNLSNIGVISDVSEILRAQGENDEGQMESSYALIRGFIWCIPILGFIGTVLGLSQAIGNFGGMLSGSASLDDIKVGLQSVTGGLATAFDTTLIALLAALVTQLLMTALKKKEETFLDECKEYCQAYVVGKLRLAHLQSDDLSDLPVAPSLPPEAATGEVP
;
A
#
# COMPACT_ATOMS: atom_id res chain seq x y z
N MET A 1 -13.05 -34.91 21.36
CA MET A 1 -12.27 -33.83 22.02
C MET A 1 -10.80 -33.96 21.64
N ALA A 2 -10.37 -33.21 20.64
CA ALA A 2 -8.97 -32.81 20.41
C ALA A 2 -9.01 -31.81 19.25
N ARG A 3 -9.40 -30.56 19.56
CA ARG A 3 -9.29 -29.45 18.63
C ARG A 3 -7.79 -29.16 18.56
N GLU A 4 -7.09 -29.80 17.62
CA GLU A 4 -5.69 -29.49 17.33
C GLU A 4 -5.59 -27.97 17.29
N ARG A 5 -4.72 -27.41 18.14
CA ARG A 5 -4.38 -26.00 18.06
C ARG A 5 -3.74 -25.82 16.69
N LEU A 6 -4.53 -25.42 15.70
CA LEU A 6 -4.01 -24.88 14.45
C LEU A 6 -3.05 -23.77 14.87
N VAL A 7 -1.75 -24.05 14.75
CA VAL A 7 -0.70 -23.06 14.97
C VAL A 7 -0.95 -22.02 13.90
N ARG A 8 -1.48 -20.86 14.31
CA ARG A 8 -1.77 -19.76 13.37
C ARG A 8 -0.47 -19.44 12.64
N VAL A 9 -0.48 -19.61 11.32
CA VAL A 9 0.72 -19.50 10.49
C VAL A 9 1.06 -18.02 10.28
N LEU A 10 0.05 -17.16 10.26
CA LEU A 10 0.19 -15.71 10.16
C LEU A 10 -0.71 -14.99 11.18
N ASP A 11 -0.07 -14.28 12.10
CA ASP A 11 -0.73 -13.44 13.12
C ASP A 11 -0.55 -11.97 12.70
N TRP A 12 -1.65 -11.32 12.28
CA TRP A 12 -1.62 -9.92 11.82
C TRP A 12 -1.26 -8.99 12.96
N ARG A 13 -1.71 -9.30 14.19
CA ARG A 13 -1.46 -8.46 15.37
C ARG A 13 0.00 -8.46 15.78
N LYS A 14 0.71 -9.56 15.55
CA LYS A 14 2.14 -9.68 15.85
C LYS A 14 3.05 -9.39 14.67
N SER A 15 2.55 -9.42 13.43
CA SER A 15 3.39 -9.30 12.23
C SER A 15 3.26 -7.97 11.51
N ASP A 16 2.15 -7.24 11.71
CA ASP A 16 1.99 -5.90 11.18
C ASP A 16 2.91 -4.91 11.90
N VAL A 17 3.60 -4.09 11.13
CA VAL A 17 4.55 -3.11 11.66
C VAL A 17 3.83 -2.12 12.58
N GLU A 18 2.61 -1.70 12.25
CA GLU A 18 1.91 -0.67 13.01
C GLU A 18 1.35 -1.21 14.33
N GLN A 19 0.87 -2.46 14.32
CA GLN A 19 0.37 -3.12 15.54
C GLN A 19 1.48 -3.48 16.52
N ARG A 20 2.69 -3.76 16.04
CA ARG A 20 3.87 -3.91 16.92
C ARG A 20 4.19 -2.64 17.71
N PHE A 21 3.91 -1.47 17.15
CA PHE A 21 4.08 -0.19 17.84
C PHE A 21 2.80 0.28 18.55
N GLY A 22 1.77 -0.57 18.65
CA GLY A 22 0.54 -0.29 19.40
C GLY A 22 -0.49 0.57 18.67
N PHE A 23 -0.31 0.84 17.38
CA PHE A 23 -1.27 1.58 16.57
C PHE A 23 -2.23 0.64 15.84
N LYS A 24 -3.47 1.10 15.58
CA LYS A 24 -4.39 0.37 14.70
C LYS A 24 -3.81 0.34 13.30
N GLY A 25 -3.49 -0.87 12.82
CA GLY A 25 -3.00 -1.09 11.47
C GLY A 25 -4.00 -0.62 10.42
N ALA A 26 -3.56 0.25 9.51
CA ALA A 26 -4.35 0.65 8.36
C ALA A 26 -4.58 -0.54 7.41
N LYS A 27 -5.66 -0.46 6.62
CA LYS A 27 -6.18 -1.58 5.83
C LYS A 27 -5.21 -1.96 4.70
N PHE A 28 -4.90 -3.25 4.58
CA PHE A 28 -4.00 -3.83 3.55
C PHE A 28 -2.58 -3.26 3.59
N THR A 29 -2.16 -2.54 2.53
CA THR A 29 -0.87 -1.87 2.45
C THR A 29 -0.96 -0.38 2.75
N ASP A 30 -2.14 0.13 3.13
CA ASP A 30 -2.27 1.50 3.59
C ASP A 30 -1.49 1.71 4.90
N THR A 31 -1.18 2.96 5.22
CA THR A 31 -0.38 3.31 6.40
C THR A 31 -1.10 4.31 7.26
N ASN A 32 -0.96 4.19 8.57
CA ASN A 32 -1.46 5.16 9.51
C ASN A 32 -0.64 6.47 9.40
N PRO A 33 -1.26 7.61 9.03
CA PRO A 33 -0.55 8.87 8.85
C PRO A 33 0.17 9.34 10.13
N PHE A 34 -0.40 9.07 11.31
CA PHE A 34 0.20 9.50 12.58
C PHE A 34 1.47 8.73 12.92
N LEU A 35 1.46 7.41 12.71
CA LEU A 35 2.63 6.56 12.98
C LEU A 35 3.76 6.86 11.99
N THR A 36 3.43 6.99 10.71
CA THR A 36 4.44 7.34 9.68
C THR A 36 4.99 8.75 9.90
N PHE A 37 4.17 9.68 10.38
CA PHE A 37 4.63 11.01 10.80
C PHE A 37 5.58 10.93 11.99
N ALA A 38 5.26 10.13 13.02
CA ALA A 38 6.15 9.94 14.17
C ALA A 38 7.51 9.37 13.75
N PHE A 39 7.54 8.37 12.87
CA PHE A 39 8.80 7.85 12.31
C PHE A 39 9.52 8.88 11.45
N GLY A 40 8.80 9.65 10.64
CA GLY A 40 9.36 10.77 9.88
C GLY A 40 10.01 11.82 10.79
N MET A 41 9.35 12.16 11.90
CA MET A 41 9.87 13.08 12.91
C MET A 41 11.10 12.54 13.62
N ILE A 42 11.13 11.24 13.95
CA ILE A 42 12.32 10.61 14.53
C ILE A 42 13.49 10.66 13.55
N LEU A 43 13.27 10.31 12.27
CA LEU A 43 14.31 10.39 11.24
C LEU A 43 14.81 11.84 11.06
N TRP A 44 13.90 12.80 11.06
CA TRP A 44 14.23 14.22 10.97
C TRP A 44 15.06 14.68 12.19
N LEU A 45 14.67 14.30 13.40
CA LEU A 45 15.42 14.58 14.63
C LEU A 45 16.78 13.87 14.65
N LEU A 46 16.91 12.68 14.05
CA LEU A 46 18.20 12.00 13.94
C LEU A 46 19.15 12.70 12.97
N ILE A 47 18.62 13.40 11.96
CA ILE A 47 19.42 14.21 11.03
C ILE A 47 19.81 15.53 11.70
N TYR A 48 18.85 16.27 12.26
CA TYR A 48 19.09 17.60 12.81
C TYR A 48 19.60 17.63 14.25
N GLY A 49 19.24 16.66 15.09
CA GLY A 49 19.62 16.58 16.49
C GLY A 49 21.14 16.60 16.70
N PRO A 50 21.92 15.72 16.02
CA PRO A 50 23.38 15.77 16.06
C PRO A 50 23.93 17.11 15.57
N LEU A 51 23.34 17.71 14.52
CA LEU A 51 23.76 19.01 14.00
C LEU A 51 23.68 20.13 15.06
N PHE A 52 22.65 20.10 15.91
CA PHE A 52 22.52 21.06 17.02
C PHE A 52 23.47 20.76 18.19
N LEU A 53 23.75 19.48 18.49
CA LEU A 53 24.62 19.08 19.59
C LEU A 53 26.13 19.12 19.26
N LEU A 54 26.49 19.16 17.98
CA LEU A 54 27.89 19.17 17.54
C LEU A 54 28.63 20.44 18.02
N PRO A 55 29.91 20.32 18.42
CA PRO A 55 30.73 21.48 18.79
C PRO A 55 30.86 22.53 17.66
N PRO A 56 31.13 23.81 17.98
CA PRO A 56 31.20 24.89 16.99
C PRO A 56 32.19 24.63 15.84
N HIS A 57 33.29 23.91 16.09
CA HIS A 57 34.28 23.57 15.08
C HIS A 57 33.77 22.55 14.05
N LEU A 58 32.87 21.63 14.45
CA LEU A 58 32.21 20.69 13.53
C LEU A 58 31.00 21.33 12.82
N ARG A 59 30.32 22.30 13.44
CA ARG A 59 29.29 23.11 12.75
C ARG A 59 29.86 24.03 11.68
N ALA A 60 31.14 24.39 11.77
CA ALA A 60 31.81 25.24 10.77
C ALA A 60 32.02 24.54 9.42
N HIS A 61 31.88 23.21 9.38
CA HIS A 61 32.10 22.38 8.22
C HIS A 61 30.99 22.62 7.17
N PRO A 62 31.30 22.65 5.85
CA PRO A 62 30.37 23.16 4.82
C PRO A 62 28.99 22.47 4.80
N TRP A 63 28.96 21.17 5.04
CA TRP A 63 27.76 20.35 5.17
C TRP A 63 26.86 20.72 6.36
N ALA A 64 27.42 21.11 7.51
CA ALA A 64 26.61 21.50 8.67
C ALA A 64 26.00 22.90 8.51
N LYS A 65 26.78 23.86 7.96
CA LYS A 65 26.28 25.19 7.57
C LYS A 65 25.18 25.11 6.52
N PHE A 66 25.26 24.11 5.64
CA PHE A 66 24.25 23.85 4.62
C PHE A 66 22.84 23.63 5.21
N PHE A 67 22.75 22.85 6.30
CA PHE A 67 21.47 22.50 6.92
C PHE A 67 20.95 23.56 7.91
N LEU A 68 21.83 24.38 8.51
CA LEU A 68 21.46 25.29 9.61
C LEU A 68 21.32 26.75 9.17
N ASP A 69 22.14 27.24 8.22
CA ASP A 69 22.28 28.68 7.97
C ASP A 69 21.47 29.19 6.75
N ARG A 70 20.70 28.32 6.10
CA ARG A 70 20.02 28.61 4.81
C ARG A 70 18.52 28.91 4.91
N GLY A 71 18.06 29.30 6.10
CA GLY A 71 16.67 29.66 6.37
C GLY A 71 15.77 28.46 6.74
N PRO A 72 14.45 28.66 6.82
CA PRO A 72 13.52 27.64 7.31
C PRO A 72 13.19 26.55 6.27
N THR A 73 13.41 26.80 4.98
CA THR A 73 12.95 25.90 3.90
C THR A 73 13.61 24.51 3.92
N PRO A 74 14.93 24.34 4.20
CA PRO A 74 15.54 23.01 4.24
C PRO A 74 14.97 22.12 5.34
N PHE A 75 14.55 22.70 6.47
CA PHE A 75 13.94 21.94 7.57
C PHE A 75 12.65 21.25 7.12
N PHE A 76 11.77 21.97 6.42
CA PHE A 76 10.51 21.43 5.90
C PHE A 76 10.75 20.46 4.74
N THR A 77 11.69 20.74 3.85
CA THR A 77 12.06 19.84 2.75
C THR A 77 12.52 18.48 3.28
N VAL A 78 13.44 18.48 4.25
CA VAL A 78 13.96 17.25 4.86
C VAL A 78 12.87 16.54 5.66
N LEU A 79 11.97 17.27 6.33
CA LEU A 79 10.84 16.69 7.05
C LEU A 79 9.91 15.91 6.11
N PHE A 80 9.49 16.54 5.00
CA PHE A 80 8.63 15.89 4.01
C PHE A 80 9.32 14.70 3.35
N PHE A 81 10.62 14.81 3.08
CA PHE A 81 11.43 13.69 2.58
C PHE A 81 11.48 12.52 3.58
N CYS A 82 11.76 12.80 4.85
CA CYS A 82 11.83 11.77 5.90
C CYS A 82 10.47 11.10 6.13
N TRP A 83 9.39 11.88 6.11
CA TRP A 83 8.04 11.35 6.23
C TRP A 83 7.67 10.48 5.02
N ALA A 84 7.95 10.94 3.80
CA ALA A 84 7.75 10.13 2.59
C ALA A 84 8.51 8.80 2.66
N MET A 85 9.77 8.84 3.11
CA MET A 85 10.60 7.64 3.28
C MET A 85 10.02 6.70 4.33
N ALA A 86 9.55 7.23 5.47
CA ALA A 86 8.89 6.44 6.50
C ALA A 86 7.65 5.71 5.96
N ILE A 87 6.80 6.40 5.19
CA ILE A 87 5.63 5.78 4.55
C ILE A 87 6.07 4.65 3.62
N LEU A 88 7.06 4.89 2.74
CA LEU A 88 7.55 3.88 1.80
C LEU A 88 8.13 2.65 2.49
N VAL A 89 8.89 2.82 3.57
CA VAL A 89 9.47 1.70 4.34
C VAL A 89 8.37 0.88 5.01
N VAL A 90 7.39 1.52 5.64
CA VAL A 90 6.25 0.81 6.27
C VAL A 90 5.45 0.05 5.22
N LYS A 91 5.13 0.69 4.08
CA LYS A 91 4.44 0.04 2.95
C LYS A 91 5.21 -1.17 2.41
N PHE A 92 6.53 -1.05 2.26
CA PHE A 92 7.37 -2.16 1.81
C PHE A 92 7.31 -3.37 2.76
N GLY A 93 7.34 -3.12 4.07
CA GLY A 93 7.17 -4.16 5.08
C GLY A 93 5.79 -4.83 5.01
N LYS A 94 4.72 -4.03 4.89
CA LYS A 94 3.34 -4.54 4.75
C LYS A 94 3.14 -5.36 3.48
N LEU A 95 3.68 -4.92 2.35
CA LEU A 95 3.63 -5.69 1.10
C LEU A 95 4.33 -7.06 1.26
N GLY A 96 5.47 -7.10 1.95
CA GLY A 96 6.14 -8.36 2.28
C GLY A 96 5.26 -9.32 3.09
N LEU A 97 4.50 -8.79 4.05
CA LEU A 97 3.55 -9.58 4.85
C LEU A 97 2.37 -10.08 4.00
N GLN A 98 1.83 -9.24 3.12
CA GLN A 98 0.74 -9.60 2.20
C GLN A 98 1.17 -10.70 1.21
N ARG A 99 2.40 -10.62 0.67
CA ARG A 99 2.97 -11.67 -0.20
C ARG A 99 3.10 -13.02 0.50
N ARG A 100 3.38 -13.05 1.80
CA ARG A 100 3.41 -14.32 2.56
C ARG A 100 2.03 -14.97 2.62
N ALA A 101 0.95 -14.20 2.61
CA ALA A 101 -0.40 -14.74 2.56
C ALA A 101 -0.74 -15.37 1.21
N LEU A 102 -0.13 -14.90 0.10
CA LEU A 102 -0.25 -15.54 -1.21
C LEU A 102 0.33 -16.96 -1.21
N GLY A 103 1.36 -17.20 -0.40
CA GLY A 103 1.96 -18.53 -0.22
C GLY A 103 1.18 -19.48 0.70
N LEU A 104 0.11 -18.99 1.37
CA LEU A 104 -0.77 -19.87 2.12
C LEU A 104 -1.64 -20.64 1.11
N MET A 105 -1.40 -21.94 0.99
CA MET A 105 -2.21 -22.85 0.17
C MET A 105 -3.61 -23.05 0.78
N VAL A 106 -4.45 -22.02 0.68
CA VAL A 106 -5.81 -22.01 1.23
C VAL A 106 -6.73 -22.91 0.42
N VAL A 107 -6.63 -22.86 -0.91
CA VAL A 107 -7.40 -23.72 -1.81
C VAL A 107 -6.56 -24.95 -2.15
N PRO A 108 -7.05 -26.18 -1.93
CA PRO A 108 -6.34 -27.40 -2.33
C PRO A 108 -6.01 -27.38 -3.83
N HIS A 109 -4.74 -27.63 -4.17
CA HIS A 109 -4.27 -27.65 -5.55
C HIS A 109 -4.60 -28.96 -6.28
N SER A 110 -5.19 -29.96 -5.59
CA SER A 110 -5.60 -31.23 -6.19
C SER A 110 -6.57 -31.02 -7.37
N GLN A 111 -6.38 -31.79 -8.44
CA GLN A 111 -7.19 -31.72 -9.66
C GLN A 111 -8.65 -32.18 -9.42
N ASP A 112 -8.87 -33.00 -8.39
CA ASP A 112 -10.19 -33.56 -8.05
C ASP A 112 -11.03 -32.64 -7.13
N PHE A 113 -10.49 -31.50 -6.70
CA PHE A 113 -11.22 -30.58 -5.83
C PHE A 113 -12.18 -29.71 -6.62
N THR A 114 -13.47 -29.85 -6.34
CA THR A 114 -14.53 -28.99 -6.87
C THR A 114 -15.04 -28.04 -5.79
N LEU A 115 -15.22 -26.78 -6.20
CA LEU A 115 -15.67 -25.71 -5.33
C LEU A 115 -17.19 -25.62 -5.47
N ALA A 116 -17.89 -26.14 -4.46
CA ALA A 116 -19.34 -26.19 -4.33
C ALA A 116 -19.75 -25.46 -3.03
N PRO A 117 -21.02 -25.07 -2.87
CA PRO A 117 -21.49 -24.38 -1.65
C PRO A 117 -21.14 -25.12 -0.34
N ALA A 118 -21.14 -26.46 -0.36
CA ALA A 118 -20.75 -27.28 0.78
C ALA A 118 -19.25 -27.17 1.11
N THR A 119 -18.38 -27.26 0.11
CA THR A 119 -16.92 -27.20 0.29
C THR A 119 -16.39 -25.77 0.49
N ALA A 120 -17.15 -24.76 0.07
CA ALA A 120 -16.82 -23.35 0.30
C ALA A 120 -16.76 -23.01 1.81
N LYS A 121 -17.68 -23.57 2.60
CA LYS A 121 -17.70 -23.37 4.06
C LYS A 121 -16.46 -23.97 4.73
N ASP A 122 -16.04 -25.16 4.30
CA ASP A 122 -14.82 -25.81 4.82
C ASP A 122 -13.56 -25.01 4.48
N ILE A 123 -13.50 -24.38 3.29
CA ILE A 123 -12.40 -23.48 2.93
C ILE A 123 -12.40 -22.24 3.83
N LEU A 124 -13.56 -21.62 4.07
CA LEU A 124 -13.68 -20.47 4.96
C LEU A 124 -13.20 -20.83 6.37
N ASP A 125 -13.67 -21.95 6.93
CA ASP A 125 -13.27 -22.41 8.26
C ASP A 125 -11.76 -22.71 8.33
N ARG A 126 -11.18 -23.28 7.26
CA ARG A 126 -9.72 -23.47 7.15
C ARG A 126 -8.96 -22.14 7.13
N MET A 127 -9.45 -21.11 6.44
CA MET A 127 -8.82 -19.78 6.45
C MET A 127 -8.81 -19.17 7.85
N TYR A 128 -9.94 -19.21 8.56
CA TYR A 128 -10.06 -18.71 9.93
C TYR A 128 -9.20 -19.53 10.92
N GLY A 129 -8.82 -20.75 10.56
CA GLY A 129 -7.85 -21.56 11.30
C GLY A 129 -6.38 -21.21 11.04
N LEU A 130 -6.04 -20.76 9.82
CA LEU A 130 -4.67 -20.43 9.41
C LEU A 130 -4.23 -19.02 9.82
N VAL A 131 -5.18 -18.08 9.92
CA VAL A 131 -4.94 -16.65 10.12
C VAL A 131 -5.88 -16.08 11.18
N ASP A 132 -5.43 -15.09 11.95
CA ASP A 132 -6.27 -14.45 12.99
C ASP A 132 -7.55 -13.83 12.41
N ASP A 133 -7.39 -13.07 11.34
CA ASP A 133 -8.45 -12.32 10.66
C ASP A 133 -8.13 -12.22 9.17
N PRO A 134 -8.78 -13.04 8.32
CA PRO A 134 -8.61 -13.05 6.87
C PRO A 134 -8.85 -11.69 6.21
N ARG A 135 -9.64 -10.79 6.82
CA ARG A 135 -10.03 -9.51 6.22
C ARG A 135 -8.89 -8.50 6.12
N ASN A 136 -7.82 -8.72 6.87
CA ASN A 136 -6.62 -7.87 6.82
C ASN A 136 -5.70 -8.21 5.64
N PHE A 137 -5.92 -9.34 4.96
CA PHE A 137 -5.14 -9.76 3.81
C PHE A 137 -5.95 -9.59 2.53
N VAL A 138 -5.36 -8.99 1.49
CA VAL A 138 -6.07 -8.68 0.24
C VAL A 138 -6.65 -9.94 -0.38
N LEU A 139 -5.80 -10.96 -0.59
CA LEU A 139 -6.21 -12.24 -1.18
C LEU A 139 -7.31 -12.92 -0.37
N LEU A 140 -7.10 -13.05 0.94
CA LEU A 140 -8.02 -13.80 1.81
C LEU A 140 -9.37 -13.08 1.97
N ASN A 141 -9.36 -11.74 2.01
CA ASN A 141 -10.58 -10.95 2.01
C ASN A 141 -11.38 -11.10 0.70
N ARG A 142 -10.70 -11.15 -0.46
CA ARG A 142 -11.35 -11.43 -1.75
C ARG A 142 -12.01 -12.80 -1.75
N ILE A 143 -11.28 -13.84 -1.31
CA ILE A 143 -11.79 -15.21 -1.23
C ILE A 143 -12.96 -15.29 -0.25
N GLU A 144 -12.84 -14.69 0.94
CA GLU A 144 -13.92 -14.70 1.95
C GLU A 144 -15.21 -14.10 1.39
N ARG A 145 -15.13 -12.94 0.74
CA ARG A 145 -16.30 -12.28 0.14
C ARG A 145 -16.90 -13.07 -1.00
N ALA A 146 -16.07 -13.67 -1.86
CA ALA A 146 -16.52 -14.49 -2.97
C ALA A 146 -17.24 -15.76 -2.50
N LEU A 147 -16.62 -16.50 -1.57
CA LEU A 147 -17.17 -17.75 -1.05
C LEU A 147 -18.39 -17.56 -0.15
N SER A 148 -18.42 -16.51 0.67
CA SER A 148 -19.58 -16.19 1.51
C SER A 148 -20.81 -15.79 0.69
N ASN A 149 -20.61 -15.25 -0.52
CA ASN A 149 -21.72 -14.97 -1.44
C ASN A 149 -22.12 -16.20 -2.26
N LEU A 150 -21.18 -17.08 -2.59
CA LEU A 150 -21.50 -18.35 -3.28
C LEU A 150 -22.51 -19.19 -2.50
N SER A 151 -22.42 -19.24 -1.17
CA SER A 151 -23.40 -19.95 -0.32
C SER A 151 -24.80 -19.36 -0.35
N ASN A 152 -24.94 -18.09 -0.76
CA ASN A 152 -26.21 -17.36 -0.75
C ASN A 152 -26.83 -17.22 -2.15
N ILE A 153 -26.03 -17.13 -3.20
CA ILE A 153 -26.46 -16.66 -4.54
C ILE A 153 -26.52 -17.80 -5.57
N GLY A 154 -25.75 -18.89 -5.40
CA GLY A 154 -25.88 -20.12 -6.21
C GLY A 154 -25.48 -20.02 -7.69
N VAL A 155 -25.05 -18.85 -8.19
CA VAL A 155 -24.66 -18.62 -9.60
C VAL A 155 -23.17 -18.30 -9.72
N ILE A 156 -22.44 -18.97 -10.63
CA ILE A 156 -20.99 -18.78 -10.84
C ILE A 156 -20.64 -17.39 -11.41
N SER A 157 -21.49 -16.87 -12.31
CA SER A 157 -21.27 -15.56 -12.95
C SER A 157 -21.10 -14.46 -11.89
N ASP A 158 -21.94 -14.51 -10.86
CA ASP A 158 -22.00 -13.50 -9.80
C ASP A 158 -20.73 -13.55 -8.93
N VAL A 159 -20.13 -14.72 -8.71
CA VAL A 159 -18.87 -14.85 -7.97
C VAL A 159 -17.71 -14.21 -8.73
N SER A 160 -17.67 -14.40 -10.06
CA SER A 160 -16.63 -13.80 -10.91
C SER A 160 -16.76 -12.28 -10.95
N GLU A 161 -17.99 -11.77 -11.01
CA GLU A 161 -18.27 -10.34 -10.94
C GLU A 161 -17.88 -9.73 -9.58
N ILE A 162 -18.21 -10.39 -8.46
CA ILE A 162 -17.80 -9.97 -7.12
C ILE A 162 -16.28 -9.91 -7.01
N LEU A 163 -15.57 -10.94 -7.49
CA LEU A 163 -14.10 -10.97 -7.46
C LEU A 163 -13.50 -9.83 -8.28
N ARG A 164 -14.06 -9.54 -9.47
CA ARG A 164 -13.64 -8.42 -10.30
C ARG A 164 -13.89 -7.08 -9.62
N ALA A 165 -15.09 -6.86 -9.08
CA ALA A 165 -15.42 -5.62 -8.36
C ALA A 165 -14.56 -5.43 -7.11
N GLN A 166 -14.21 -6.50 -6.38
CA GLN A 166 -13.23 -6.40 -5.28
C GLN A 166 -11.82 -6.08 -5.82
N GLY A 167 -11.46 -6.65 -6.97
CA GLY A 167 -10.24 -6.33 -7.71
C GLY A 167 -10.05 -4.83 -7.92
N GLU A 168 -11.04 -4.22 -8.57
CA GLU A 168 -11.07 -2.78 -8.88
C GLU A 168 -11.05 -1.93 -7.60
N ASN A 169 -11.76 -2.34 -6.55
CA ASN A 169 -11.76 -1.65 -5.26
C ASN A 169 -10.38 -1.66 -4.57
N ASP A 170 -9.66 -2.78 -4.61
CA ASP A 170 -8.34 -2.88 -3.98
C ASP A 170 -7.28 -2.09 -4.75
N GLU A 171 -7.37 -2.06 -6.10
CA GLU A 171 -6.54 -1.19 -6.95
C GLU A 171 -6.78 0.29 -6.62
N GLY A 172 -8.04 0.71 -6.52
CA GLY A 172 -8.40 2.07 -6.12
C GLY A 172 -7.92 2.42 -4.71
N GLN A 173 -8.00 1.48 -3.77
CA GLN A 173 -7.49 1.67 -2.41
C GLN A 173 -5.96 1.79 -2.40
N MET A 174 -5.25 0.93 -3.15
CA MET A 174 -3.80 1.01 -3.32
C MET A 174 -3.41 2.38 -3.89
N GLU A 175 -4.09 2.85 -4.95
CA GLU A 175 -3.81 4.17 -5.53
C GLU A 175 -4.01 5.31 -4.53
N SER A 176 -5.14 5.32 -3.82
CA SER A 176 -5.47 6.34 -2.81
C SER A 176 -4.41 6.42 -1.71
N SER A 177 -3.85 5.29 -1.29
CA SER A 177 -2.82 5.25 -0.24
C SER A 177 -1.51 5.96 -0.60
N TYR A 178 -1.27 6.29 -1.88
CA TYR A 178 -0.11 7.09 -2.31
C TYR A 178 -0.39 8.60 -2.38
N ALA A 179 -1.63 9.05 -2.14
CA ALA A 179 -2.00 10.45 -2.30
C ALA A 179 -1.09 11.40 -1.50
N LEU A 180 -0.76 11.03 -0.26
CA LEU A 180 0.11 11.84 0.60
C LEU A 180 1.55 11.94 0.08
N ILE A 181 2.12 10.83 -0.40
CA ILE A 181 3.47 10.82 -1.00
C ILE A 181 3.49 11.66 -2.29
N ARG A 182 2.46 11.56 -3.14
CA ARG A 182 2.33 12.43 -4.33
C ARG A 182 2.30 13.90 -3.94
N GLY A 183 1.59 14.22 -2.87
CA GLY A 183 1.58 15.56 -2.26
C GLY A 183 2.99 16.03 -1.91
N PHE A 184 3.80 15.21 -1.24
CA PHE A 184 5.19 15.58 -0.91
C PHE A 184 6.09 15.74 -2.13
N ILE A 185 5.97 14.86 -3.13
CA ILE A 185 6.75 14.96 -4.38
C ILE A 185 6.46 16.28 -5.09
N TRP A 186 5.23 16.79 -5.00
CA TRP A 186 4.85 18.10 -5.52
C TRP A 186 5.32 19.26 -4.63
N CYS A 187 5.17 19.16 -3.30
CA CYS A 187 5.53 20.22 -2.36
C CYS A 187 7.04 20.46 -2.25
N ILE A 188 7.86 19.41 -2.29
CA ILE A 188 9.31 19.50 -2.05
C ILE A 188 10.00 20.45 -3.06
N PRO A 189 9.81 20.33 -4.39
CA PRO A 189 10.37 21.25 -5.37
C PRO A 189 9.94 22.71 -5.15
N ILE A 190 8.69 22.92 -4.75
CA ILE A 190 8.14 24.26 -4.47
C ILE A 190 8.84 24.88 -3.26
N LEU A 191 9.09 24.10 -2.19
CA LEU A 191 9.89 24.56 -1.07
C LEU A 191 11.33 24.92 -1.47
N GLY A 192 11.92 24.15 -2.39
CA GLY A 192 13.21 24.47 -2.99
C GLY A 192 13.21 25.82 -3.72
N PHE A 193 12.18 26.05 -4.55
CA PHE A 193 11.97 27.31 -5.25
C PHE A 193 11.72 28.50 -4.30
N ILE A 194 10.93 28.31 -3.24
CA ILE A 194 10.78 29.33 -2.20
C ILE A 194 12.13 29.65 -1.55
N GLY A 195 12.95 28.63 -1.29
CA GLY A 195 14.32 28.80 -0.78
C GLY A 195 15.19 29.64 -1.70
N THR A 196 15.13 29.45 -3.01
CA THR A 196 15.88 30.30 -3.95
C THR A 196 15.39 31.73 -3.98
N VAL A 197 14.07 31.93 -4.04
CA VAL A 197 13.48 33.28 -4.04
C VAL A 197 13.91 34.06 -2.80
N LEU A 198 13.87 33.42 -1.62
CA LEU A 198 14.32 34.04 -0.37
C LEU A 198 15.81 34.37 -0.39
N GLY A 199 16.67 33.41 -0.80
CA GLY A 199 18.12 33.61 -0.85
C GLY A 199 18.54 34.70 -1.84
N LEU A 200 17.92 34.74 -3.02
CA LEU A 200 18.13 35.78 -4.03
C LEU A 200 17.66 37.15 -3.56
N SER A 201 16.46 37.22 -2.97
CA SER A 201 15.89 38.46 -2.45
C SER A 201 16.79 39.08 -1.36
N GLN A 202 17.28 38.25 -0.43
CA GLN A 202 18.19 38.70 0.61
C GLN A 202 19.55 39.16 0.04
N ALA A 203 20.12 38.41 -0.90
CA ALA A 203 21.38 38.75 -1.55
C ALA A 203 21.30 40.11 -2.26
N ILE A 204 20.26 40.32 -3.07
CA ILE A 204 20.04 41.56 -3.82
C ILE A 204 19.71 42.73 -2.87
N GLY A 205 18.86 42.50 -1.85
CA GLY A 205 18.49 43.51 -0.86
C GLY A 205 19.70 44.03 -0.07
N ASN A 206 20.57 43.12 0.37
CA ASN A 206 21.82 43.49 1.05
C ASN A 206 22.74 44.33 0.16
N PHE A 207 22.88 43.95 -1.12
CA PHE A 207 23.69 44.70 -2.07
C PHE A 207 23.11 46.08 -2.39
N GLY A 208 21.80 46.19 -2.61
CA GLY A 208 21.11 47.46 -2.82
C GLY A 208 21.26 48.42 -1.62
N GLY A 209 21.22 47.88 -0.40
CA GLY A 209 21.47 48.65 0.83
C GLY A 209 22.92 49.13 0.97
N MET A 210 23.90 48.36 0.50
CA MET A 210 25.30 48.82 0.46
C MET A 210 25.48 49.97 -0.53
N LEU A 211 24.82 49.91 -1.70
CA LEU A 211 24.91 50.93 -2.74
C LEU A 211 24.19 52.24 -2.42
N SER A 212 23.18 52.23 -1.54
CA SER A 212 22.45 53.44 -1.16
C SER A 212 23.22 54.32 -0.14
N GLY A 213 24.32 53.81 0.42
CA GLY A 213 25.25 54.59 1.24
C GLY A 213 26.40 55.21 0.44
N SER A 214 27.37 55.81 1.15
CA SER A 214 28.62 56.29 0.57
C SER A 214 29.58 55.11 0.29
N ALA A 215 29.21 54.24 -0.65
CA ALA A 215 29.94 53.00 -0.92
C ALA A 215 31.31 53.30 -1.55
N SER A 216 32.37 52.77 -0.94
CA SER A 216 33.70 52.70 -1.52
C SER A 216 33.79 51.58 -2.57
N LEU A 217 34.83 51.59 -3.41
CA LEU A 217 35.08 50.47 -4.34
C LEU A 217 35.28 49.13 -3.63
N ASP A 218 35.81 49.15 -2.40
CA ASP A 218 35.97 47.96 -1.58
C ASP A 218 34.62 47.43 -1.09
N ASP A 219 33.67 48.30 -0.74
CA ASP A 219 32.31 47.91 -0.36
C ASP A 219 31.55 47.25 -1.52
N ILE A 220 31.75 47.75 -2.75
CA ILE A 220 31.17 47.14 -3.96
C ILE A 220 31.74 45.73 -4.18
N LYS A 221 33.05 45.54 -4.02
CA LYS A 221 33.69 44.23 -4.15
C LYS A 221 33.14 43.24 -3.11
N VAL A 222 33.03 43.65 -1.85
CA VAL A 222 32.46 42.83 -0.76
C VAL A 222 30.99 42.52 -1.04
N GLY A 223 30.21 43.50 -1.51
CA GLY A 223 28.82 43.33 -1.91
C GLY A 223 28.64 42.29 -3.02
N LEU A 224 29.45 42.35 -4.08
CA LEU A 224 29.41 41.36 -5.18
C LEU A 224 29.79 39.94 -4.73
N GLN A 225 30.78 39.82 -3.83
CA GLN A 225 31.14 38.53 -3.22
C GLN A 225 29.98 37.98 -2.38
N SER A 226 29.32 38.83 -1.59
CA SER A 226 28.15 38.45 -0.80
C SER A 226 26.98 38.00 -1.70
N VAL A 227 26.71 38.70 -2.81
CA VAL A 227 25.64 38.33 -3.75
C VAL A 227 25.92 36.98 -4.38
N THR A 228 27.17 36.75 -4.81
CA THR A 228 27.58 35.49 -5.44
C THR A 228 27.48 34.32 -4.45
N GLY A 229 27.86 34.53 -3.19
CA GLY A 229 27.68 33.55 -2.12
C GLY A 229 26.21 33.24 -1.82
N GLY A 230 25.35 34.27 -1.77
CA GLY A 230 23.91 34.10 -1.59
C GLY A 230 23.23 33.37 -2.76
N LEU A 231 23.66 33.66 -3.98
CA LEU A 231 23.21 32.97 -5.20
C LEU A 231 23.58 31.49 -5.20
N ALA A 232 24.83 31.16 -4.87
CA ALA A 232 25.27 29.77 -4.73
C ALA A 232 24.45 29.03 -3.66
N THR A 233 24.21 29.71 -2.54
CA THR A 233 23.43 29.18 -1.41
C THR A 233 21.99 28.86 -1.81
N ALA A 234 21.36 29.77 -2.56
CA ALA A 234 20.03 29.61 -3.11
C ALA A 234 19.97 28.38 -4.04
N PHE A 235 20.89 28.28 -5.00
CA PHE A 235 20.88 27.18 -5.97
C PHE A 235 21.02 25.81 -5.33
N ASP A 236 21.93 25.62 -4.36
CA ASP A 236 22.05 24.29 -3.76
C ASP A 236 20.77 23.90 -2.99
N THR A 237 20.07 24.87 -2.40
CA THR A 237 18.80 24.62 -1.68
C THR A 237 17.74 24.04 -2.62
N THR A 238 17.65 24.55 -3.84
CA THR A 238 16.80 23.96 -4.88
C THR A 238 17.33 22.62 -5.35
N LEU A 239 18.64 22.47 -5.56
CA LEU A 239 19.24 21.21 -6.02
C LEU A 239 18.90 20.06 -5.06
N ILE A 240 19.04 20.27 -3.75
CA ILE A 240 18.70 19.24 -2.76
C ILE A 240 17.21 18.92 -2.77
N ALA A 241 16.34 19.94 -2.86
CA ALA A 241 14.91 19.70 -2.94
C ALA A 241 14.54 18.85 -4.17
N LEU A 242 15.09 19.18 -5.35
CA LEU A 242 14.87 18.41 -6.57
C LEU A 242 15.41 16.98 -6.44
N LEU A 243 16.59 16.79 -5.85
CA LEU A 243 17.15 15.46 -5.63
C LEU A 243 16.29 14.63 -4.66
N ALA A 244 15.82 15.24 -3.57
CA ALA A 244 14.93 14.60 -2.61
C ALA A 244 13.59 14.18 -3.25
N ALA A 245 13.00 15.05 -4.07
CA ALA A 245 11.78 14.75 -4.82
C ALA A 245 12.01 13.61 -5.83
N LEU A 246 13.13 13.65 -6.57
CA LEU A 246 13.50 12.61 -7.54
C LEU A 246 13.66 11.24 -6.89
N VAL A 247 14.43 11.17 -5.78
CA VAL A 247 14.63 9.92 -5.03
C VAL A 247 13.30 9.39 -4.50
N THR A 248 12.46 10.27 -3.94
CA THR A 248 11.14 9.89 -3.43
C THR A 248 10.24 9.34 -4.55
N GLN A 249 10.19 10.02 -5.71
CA GLN A 249 9.43 9.59 -6.88
C GLN A 249 9.89 8.23 -7.39
N LEU A 250 11.20 7.99 -7.47
CA LEU A 250 11.75 6.73 -7.96
C LEU A 250 11.37 5.56 -7.04
N LEU A 251 11.56 5.73 -5.73
CA LEU A 251 11.21 4.69 -4.74
C LEU A 251 9.71 4.44 -4.68
N MET A 252 8.90 5.50 -4.74
CA MET A 252 7.44 5.38 -4.83
C MET A 252 7.03 4.58 -6.06
N THR A 253 7.59 4.90 -7.23
CA THR A 253 7.27 4.21 -8.49
C THR A 253 7.65 2.73 -8.42
N ALA A 254 8.83 2.43 -7.87
CA ALA A 254 9.30 1.05 -7.70
C ALA A 254 8.42 0.25 -6.74
N LEU A 255 7.95 0.86 -5.64
CA LEU A 255 7.07 0.19 -4.69
C LEU A 255 5.66 0.00 -5.25
N LYS A 256 5.09 1.03 -5.89
CA LYS A 256 3.78 0.97 -6.55
C LYS A 256 3.73 -0.16 -7.57
N LYS A 257 4.77 -0.29 -8.40
CA LYS A 257 4.90 -1.42 -9.35
C LYS A 257 4.86 -2.78 -8.65
N LYS A 258 5.54 -2.93 -7.50
CA LYS A 258 5.54 -4.19 -6.75
C LYS A 258 4.18 -4.51 -6.11
N GLU A 259 3.43 -3.50 -5.70
CA GLU A 259 2.05 -3.65 -5.21
C GLU A 259 1.09 -4.02 -6.33
N GLU A 260 1.18 -3.36 -7.49
CA GLU A 260 0.40 -3.70 -8.69
C GLU A 260 0.61 -5.16 -9.11
N THR A 261 1.88 -5.60 -9.23
CA THR A 261 2.19 -7.01 -9.52
C THR A 261 1.59 -7.97 -8.48
N PHE A 262 1.57 -7.58 -7.20
CA PHE A 262 0.95 -8.42 -6.17
C PHE A 262 -0.58 -8.49 -6.31
N LEU A 263 -1.25 -7.39 -6.71
CA LEU A 263 -2.69 -7.40 -6.98
C LEU A 263 -3.03 -8.27 -8.20
N ASP A 264 -2.17 -8.25 -9.23
CA ASP A 264 -2.25 -9.14 -10.39
C ASP A 264 -2.10 -10.61 -9.99
N GLU A 265 -1.08 -10.95 -9.18
CA GLU A 265 -0.90 -12.31 -8.63
C GLU A 265 -2.14 -12.77 -7.84
N CYS A 266 -2.76 -11.88 -7.05
CA CYS A 266 -4.00 -12.18 -6.33
C CYS A 266 -5.17 -12.45 -7.30
N LYS A 267 -5.26 -11.67 -8.38
CA LYS A 267 -6.29 -11.84 -9.42
C LYS A 267 -6.12 -13.17 -10.15
N GLU A 268 -4.91 -13.51 -10.56
CA GLU A 268 -4.59 -14.79 -11.18
C GLU A 268 -4.90 -15.97 -10.26
N TYR A 269 -4.53 -15.87 -8.97
CA TYR A 269 -4.86 -16.90 -7.99
C TYR A 269 -6.37 -17.13 -7.88
N CYS A 270 -7.15 -16.06 -7.73
CA CYS A 270 -8.61 -16.15 -7.66
C CYS A 270 -9.19 -16.74 -8.95
N GLN A 271 -8.69 -16.36 -10.12
CA GLN A 271 -9.17 -16.89 -11.38
C GLN A 271 -8.87 -18.39 -11.53
N ALA A 272 -7.64 -18.81 -11.24
CA ALA A 272 -7.22 -20.20 -11.41
C ALA A 272 -7.83 -21.15 -10.38
N TYR A 273 -7.83 -20.75 -9.10
CA TYR A 273 -8.16 -21.65 -7.99
C TYR A 273 -9.55 -21.45 -7.42
N VAL A 274 -10.15 -20.26 -7.56
CA VAL A 274 -11.54 -20.05 -7.15
C VAL A 274 -12.44 -20.26 -8.35
N VAL A 275 -12.35 -19.39 -9.38
CA VAL A 275 -13.26 -19.44 -10.53
C VAL A 275 -13.09 -20.72 -11.34
N GLY A 276 -11.84 -21.09 -11.67
CA GLY A 276 -11.53 -22.29 -12.47
C GLY A 276 -11.94 -23.62 -11.82
N LYS A 277 -12.18 -23.64 -10.51
CA LYS A 277 -12.62 -24.84 -9.77
C LYS A 277 -14.09 -24.80 -9.35
N LEU A 278 -14.81 -23.72 -9.61
CA LEU A 278 -16.25 -23.65 -9.34
C LEU A 278 -16.99 -24.65 -10.23
N ARG A 279 -17.80 -25.51 -9.60
CA ARG A 279 -18.82 -26.28 -10.32
C ARG A 279 -20.18 -25.92 -9.76
N LEU A 280 -21.11 -25.55 -10.65
CA LEU A 280 -22.51 -25.40 -10.28
C LEU A 280 -22.98 -26.77 -9.79
N ALA A 281 -23.68 -26.79 -8.66
CA ALA A 281 -24.50 -27.92 -8.26
C ALA A 281 -25.70 -28.00 -9.20
N HIS A 282 -25.46 -28.33 -10.47
CA HIS A 282 -26.49 -28.69 -11.40
C HIS A 282 -26.01 -29.93 -12.13
N LEU A 283 -26.15 -31.07 -11.44
CA LEU A 283 -26.21 -32.45 -11.93
C LEU A 283 -26.43 -33.36 -10.71
N GLN A 284 -27.63 -33.26 -10.13
CA GLN A 284 -28.26 -34.34 -9.38
C GLN A 284 -29.68 -34.49 -9.93
N SER A 285 -29.78 -34.64 -11.24
CA SER A 285 -31.01 -35.03 -11.95
C SER A 285 -30.79 -36.28 -12.83
N ASP A 286 -29.59 -36.86 -12.85
CA ASP A 286 -29.31 -38.11 -13.57
C ASP A 286 -29.48 -39.37 -12.69
N ASP A 287 -29.80 -39.20 -11.39
CA ASP A 287 -30.08 -40.32 -10.48
C ASP A 287 -31.58 -40.71 -10.48
N LEU A 288 -32.41 -40.07 -11.33
CA LEU A 288 -33.83 -40.40 -11.47
C LEU A 288 -34.14 -41.27 -12.70
N SER A 289 -33.15 -41.57 -13.55
CA SER A 289 -33.30 -42.48 -14.69
C SER A 289 -33.14 -43.97 -14.33
N ASP A 290 -32.67 -44.27 -13.11
CA ASP A 290 -32.46 -45.64 -12.61
C ASP A 290 -33.58 -46.12 -11.65
N LEU A 291 -34.68 -45.37 -11.54
CA LEU A 291 -35.87 -45.91 -10.89
C LEU A 291 -36.50 -46.99 -11.79
N PRO A 292 -36.72 -48.22 -11.30
CA PRO A 292 -37.32 -49.27 -12.10
C PRO A 292 -38.67 -48.82 -12.62
N VAL A 293 -38.82 -48.80 -13.94
CA VAL A 293 -40.09 -48.55 -14.63
C VAL A 293 -41.11 -49.54 -14.08
N ALA A 294 -42.15 -49.03 -13.43
CA ALA A 294 -43.25 -49.85 -12.93
C ALA A 294 -43.84 -50.65 -14.10
N PRO A 295 -44.10 -51.96 -13.94
CA PRO A 295 -44.60 -52.78 -15.03
C PRO A 295 -45.95 -52.24 -15.51
N SER A 296 -46.06 -52.00 -16.81
CA SER A 296 -47.30 -51.58 -17.47
C SER A 296 -48.41 -52.59 -17.19
N LEU A 297 -49.52 -52.11 -16.61
CA LEU A 297 -50.74 -52.91 -16.43
C LEU A 297 -51.23 -53.41 -17.80
N PRO A 298 -51.65 -54.68 -17.90
CA PRO A 298 -52.18 -55.22 -19.15
C PRO A 298 -53.51 -54.55 -19.53
N PRO A 299 -53.84 -54.48 -20.83
CA PRO A 299 -55.07 -53.83 -21.30
C PRO A 299 -56.29 -54.62 -20.79
N GLU A 300 -57.11 -53.95 -19.98
CA GLU A 300 -58.36 -54.49 -19.47
C GLU A 300 -59.33 -54.72 -20.64
N ALA A 301 -59.72 -55.98 -20.82
CA ALA A 301 -60.62 -56.43 -21.86
C ALA A 301 -62.03 -55.85 -21.62
N ALA A 302 -62.45 -54.95 -22.49
CA ALA A 302 -63.85 -54.53 -22.57
C ALA A 302 -64.68 -55.64 -23.24
N THR A 303 -65.07 -56.66 -22.47
CA THR A 303 -66.21 -57.51 -22.80
C THR A 303 -67.45 -56.93 -22.14
N GLY A 304 -68.40 -56.48 -22.97
CA GLY A 304 -69.73 -56.11 -22.48
C GLY A 304 -70.56 -57.33 -22.09
N GLU A 305 -71.51 -57.13 -21.18
CA GLU A 305 -72.89 -57.59 -21.30
C GLU A 305 -73.74 -57.00 -20.16
N VAL A 306 -75.00 -56.76 -20.51
CA VAL A 306 -76.10 -56.13 -19.76
C VAL A 306 -76.70 -57.17 -18.77
N PRO A 307 -77.54 -56.79 -17.79
CA PRO A 307 -78.96 -56.49 -18.03
C PRO A 307 -79.45 -55.15 -17.47
#